data_AF-A0A837R7I3-F1
#
_entry.id   AF-A0A837R7I3-F1
#
_cell.length_a   1.000
_cell.length_b   1.000
_cell.length_c   1.000
_cell.angle_alpha   90.00
_cell.angle_beta   90.00
_cell.angle_gamma   90.00
#
_symmetry.space_group_name_H-M   'P 1'
#
loop_
_entity.id
_entity.type
_entity.pdbx_description
1 polymer ?
#
loop_
_entity_poly.entity_id
_entity_poly.type
_entity_poly.pdbx_seq_one_letter_code
_entity_poly.pdbx_strand_id
1 'polypeptide(L)'
;MLKLIFIIVLIGGIWFVHSKLGVKWSSIFMGLGAAVVALVSWSSKSNSSSRKAGHDLVNRLSSLTNYELKNFINDYNNDPMERQTAHNILRSRQENNTDRY
;
A
#
# COMPACT_ATOMS: atom_id res chain seq x y z
N MET A 1 14.52 4.42 -29.43
CA MET A 1 14.07 5.63 -30.15
C MET A 1 12.84 6.30 -29.51
N LEU A 2 11.73 5.58 -29.24
CA LEU A 2 10.49 6.17 -28.68
C LEU A 2 10.70 7.00 -27.40
N LYS A 3 11.49 6.49 -26.45
CA LYS A 3 11.78 7.20 -25.17
C LYS A 3 12.49 8.54 -25.39
N LEU A 4 13.34 8.64 -26.41
CA LEU A 4 14.11 9.85 -26.70
C LEU A 4 13.23 10.93 -27.34
N ILE A 5 12.37 10.53 -28.27
CA ILE A 5 11.37 11.40 -28.89
C ILE A 5 10.42 11.97 -27.83
N PHE A 6 9.98 11.12 -26.89
CA PHE A 6 9.10 11.53 -25.80
C PHE A 6 9.72 12.61 -24.90
N ILE A 7 11.01 12.46 -24.57
CA ILE A 7 11.75 13.46 -23.77
C ILE A 7 11.88 14.78 -24.54
N ILE A 8 12.17 14.74 -25.84
CA ILE A 8 12.30 15.94 -26.68
C ILE A 8 10.96 16.70 -26.74
N VAL A 9 9.85 15.99 -26.92
CA VAL A 9 8.51 16.59 -26.92
C VAL A 9 8.16 17.23 -25.57
N LEU A 10 8.51 16.57 -24.46
CA LEU A 10 8.32 17.13 -23.12
C LEU A 10 9.12 18.42 -22.90
N ILE A 11 10.40 18.42 -23.24
CA ILE A 11 11.26 19.61 -23.08
C ILE A 11 10.75 20.76 -23.96
N GLY A 12 10.39 20.46 -25.23
CA GLY A 12 9.82 21.45 -26.14
C GLY A 12 8.50 22.04 -25.65
N GLY A 13 7.61 21.21 -25.08
CA GLY A 13 6.35 21.66 -24.49
C GLY A 13 6.55 22.54 -23.27
N ILE A 14 7.46 22.17 -22.36
CA ILE A 14 7.81 22.96 -21.17
C ILE A 14 8.41 24.31 -21.58
N TRP A 15 9.29 24.33 -22.58
CA TRP A 15 9.88 25.55 -23.12
C TRP A 15 8.83 26.48 -23.74
N PHE A 16 7.88 25.92 -24.51
CA PHE A 16 6.79 26.70 -25.11
C PHE A 16 5.90 27.35 -24.05
N VAL A 17 5.56 26.64 -22.97
CA VAL A 17 4.79 27.17 -21.84
C VAL A 17 5.57 28.27 -21.13
N HIS A 18 6.87 28.08 -20.88
CA HIS A 18 7.71 29.11 -20.27
C HIS A 18 7.79 30.38 -21.14
N SER A 19 8.05 30.21 -22.44
CA SER A 19 8.28 31.30 -23.38
C SER A 19 7.00 32.05 -23.77
N LYS A 20 5.87 31.35 -23.96
CA LYS A 20 4.63 31.97 -24.46
C LYS A 20 3.67 32.38 -23.35
N LEU A 21 3.61 31.63 -22.25
CA LEU A 21 2.70 31.91 -21.13
C LEU A 21 3.41 32.64 -19.97
N GLY A 22 4.72 32.90 -20.09
CA GLY A 22 5.50 33.63 -19.08
C GLY A 22 5.61 32.89 -17.74
N VAL A 23 5.33 31.59 -17.72
CA VAL A 23 5.35 30.78 -16.50
C VAL A 23 6.79 30.64 -16.03
N LYS A 24 7.12 31.22 -14.88
CA LYS A 24 8.48 31.14 -14.31
C LYS A 24 8.90 29.69 -14.09
N TRP A 25 10.17 29.37 -14.34
CA TRP A 25 10.74 28.06 -14.04
C TRP A 25 10.47 27.61 -12.60
N SER A 26 10.47 28.55 -11.65
CA SER A 26 10.11 28.29 -10.25
C SER A 26 8.70 27.71 -10.10
N SER A 27 7.72 28.22 -10.84
CA SER A 27 6.33 27.70 -10.82
C SER A 27 6.23 26.31 -11.45
N ILE A 28 7.03 26.02 -12.49
CA ILE A 28 7.08 24.71 -13.14
C ILE A 28 7.65 23.66 -12.18
N PHE A 29 8.79 23.95 -11.55
CA PHE A 29 9.39 23.07 -10.54
C PHE A 29 8.50 22.90 -9.31
N MET A 30 7.83 23.97 -8.88
CA MET A 30 6.89 23.92 -7.75
C MET A 30 5.65 23.09 -8.08
N GLY A 31 5.12 23.17 -9.30
CA GLY A 31 4.02 22.31 -9.77
C GLY A 31 4.42 20.84 -9.83
N LEU A 32 5.63 20.53 -10.33
CA LEU A 32 6.20 19.18 -10.32
C LEU A 32 6.39 18.65 -8.89
N GLY A 33 6.95 19.46 -7.99
CA GLY A 33 7.10 19.09 -6.58
C GLY A 33 5.75 18.83 -5.90
N ALA A 34 4.75 19.71 -6.12
CA ALA A 34 3.42 19.53 -5.58
C ALA A 34 2.74 18.26 -6.10
N ALA A 35 2.89 17.94 -7.39
CA ALA A 35 2.37 16.72 -7.98
C ALA A 35 3.00 15.46 -7.36
N VAL A 36 4.32 15.44 -7.17
CA VAL A 36 5.02 14.32 -6.52
C VAL A 36 4.56 14.15 -5.07
N VAL A 37 4.47 15.24 -4.30
CA VAL A 37 4.00 15.20 -2.91
C VAL A 37 2.55 14.71 -2.83
N ALA A 38 1.69 15.14 -3.76
CA ALA A 38 0.30 14.69 -3.83
C ALA A 38 0.21 13.19 -4.14
N LEU A 39 1.00 12.68 -5.08
CA LEU A 39 1.05 11.24 -5.41
C LEU A 39 1.57 10.40 -4.25
N VAL A 40 2.62 10.84 -3.55
CA VAL A 40 3.15 10.16 -2.36
C VAL A 40 2.13 10.17 -1.22
N SER A 41 1.47 11.30 -1.01
CA SER A 41 0.42 11.45 0.01
C SER A 41 -0.78 10.57 -0.29
N TRP A 42 -1.17 10.45 -1.56
CA TRP A 42 -2.26 9.58 -1.98
C TRP A 42 -1.91 8.10 -1.83
N SER A 43 -0.70 7.69 -2.22
CA SER A 43 -0.18 6.34 -2.01
C SER A 43 -0.10 5.97 -0.52
N SER A 44 0.27 6.92 0.33
CA SER A 44 0.30 6.71 1.78
C SER A 44 -1.12 6.57 2.35
N LYS A 45 -2.07 7.36 1.85
CA LYS A 45 -3.48 7.31 2.25
C LYS A 45 -4.16 6.01 1.81
N SER A 46 -3.87 5.49 0.61
CA SER A 46 -4.39 4.20 0.16
C SER A 46 -3.85 3.02 1.00
N ASN A 47 -2.62 3.11 1.49
CA ASN A 47 -2.06 2.12 2.40
C ASN A 47 -2.68 2.13 3.80
N SER A 48 -3.20 3.28 4.26
CA SER A 48 -3.82 3.38 5.59
C SER A 48 -5.13 2.56 5.71
N SER A 49 -5.93 2.51 4.64
CA SER A 49 -7.14 1.68 4.58
C SER A 49 -6.81 0.19 4.59
N SER A 50 -5.77 -0.23 3.87
CA SER A 50 -5.33 -1.64 3.85
C SER A 50 -4.74 -2.08 5.19
N ARG A 51 -4.01 -1.19 5.88
CA ARG A 51 -3.49 -1.47 7.24
C ARG A 51 -4.62 -1.60 8.27
N LYS A 52 -5.67 -0.77 8.16
CA LYS A 52 -6.82 -0.86 9.06
C LYS A 52 -7.61 -2.15 8.84
N ALA A 53 -7.86 -2.53 7.60
CA ALA A 53 -8.53 -3.79 7.26
C ALA A 53 -7.74 -5.02 7.76
N GLY A 54 -6.41 -5.02 7.58
CA GLY A 54 -5.56 -6.09 8.12
C GLY A 54 -5.55 -6.15 9.65
N HIS A 55 -5.56 -5.00 10.32
CA HIS A 55 -5.61 -4.94 11.78
C HIS A 55 -6.96 -5.42 12.34
N ASP A 56 -8.07 -5.04 11.71
CA ASP A 56 -9.41 -5.50 12.10
C ASP A 56 -9.57 -7.01 11.88
N LEU A 57 -9.01 -7.55 10.79
CA LEU A 57 -8.95 -8.99 10.53
C LEU A 57 -8.16 -9.73 11.62
N VAL A 58 -6.96 -9.26 11.95
CA VAL A 58 -6.11 -9.85 12.99
C VAL A 58 -6.84 -9.82 14.34
N ASN A 59 -7.48 -8.70 14.69
CA ASN A 59 -8.26 -8.59 15.93
C ASN A 59 -9.47 -9.55 15.95
N ARG A 60 -10.17 -9.71 14.82
CA ARG A 60 -11.28 -10.66 14.73
C ARG A 60 -10.78 -12.09 14.92
N LEU A 61 -9.72 -12.48 14.21
CA LEU A 61 -9.14 -13.81 14.31
C LEU A 61 -8.49 -14.07 15.68
N SER A 62 -7.90 -13.07 16.32
CA SER A 62 -7.30 -13.22 17.66
C SER A 62 -8.33 -13.38 18.77
N SER A 63 -9.60 -13.05 18.52
CA SER A 63 -10.71 -13.30 19.46
C SER A 63 -11.27 -14.73 19.40
N LEU A 64 -11.01 -15.46 18.29
CA LEU A 64 -11.50 -16.82 18.10
C LEU A 64 -10.72 -17.84 18.94
N THR A 65 -11.39 -18.92 19.32
CA THR A 65 -10.77 -20.06 20.01
C THR A 65 -9.85 -20.86 19.07
N ASN A 66 -8.95 -21.68 19.63
CA ASN A 66 -8.04 -22.51 18.83
C ASN A 66 -8.78 -23.52 17.92
N TYR A 67 -9.97 -23.97 18.32
CA TYR A 67 -10.81 -24.86 17.53
C TYR A 67 -11.41 -24.13 16.32
N GLU A 68 -11.96 -22.94 16.56
CA GLU A 68 -12.54 -22.10 15.50
C GLU A 68 -11.48 -21.62 14.52
N LEU A 69 -10.26 -21.29 14.99
CA LEU A 69 -9.14 -20.94 14.12
C LEU A 69 -8.75 -22.10 13.18
N LYS A 70 -8.71 -23.33 13.68
CA LYS A 70 -8.42 -24.51 12.86
C LYS A 70 -9.51 -24.75 11.82
N ASN A 71 -10.78 -24.56 12.20
CA ASN A 71 -11.88 -24.67 11.26
C ASN A 71 -11.81 -23.58 10.18
N PHE A 72 -11.48 -22.34 10.58
CA PHE A 72 -11.31 -21.20 9.68
C PHE A 72 -10.17 -21.41 8.65
N ILE A 73 -9.06 -22.03 9.07
CA ILE A 73 -7.94 -22.39 8.19
C ILE A 73 -8.32 -23.48 7.19
N ASN A 74 -9.18 -24.42 7.60
CA ASN A 74 -9.59 -25.56 6.77
C ASN A 74 -10.73 -25.24 5.80
N ASP A 75 -11.43 -24.12 5.99
CA ASP A 75 -12.43 -23.64 5.06
C ASP A 75 -11.78 -22.96 3.85
N TYR A 76 -11.89 -23.61 2.68
CA TYR A 76 -11.32 -23.14 1.42
C TYR A 76 -12.14 -22.02 0.77
N ASN A 77 -13.31 -21.67 1.31
CA ASN A 77 -14.08 -20.51 0.85
C ASN A 77 -13.51 -19.19 1.40
N ASN A 78 -12.65 -19.25 2.42
CA ASN A 78 -11.99 -18.07 2.97
C ASN A 78 -10.79 -17.63 2.13
N ASP A 79 -10.53 -16.32 2.11
CA ASP A 79 -9.40 -15.75 1.39
C ASP A 79 -8.07 -16.36 1.88
N PRO A 80 -7.16 -16.75 0.97
CA PRO A 80 -5.88 -17.37 1.34
C PRO A 80 -5.05 -16.52 2.32
N MET A 81 -5.15 -15.19 2.25
CA MET A 81 -4.46 -14.27 3.16
C MET A 81 -5.07 -14.27 4.58
N GLU A 82 -6.39 -14.42 4.69
CA GLU A 82 -7.07 -14.56 5.99
C GLU A 82 -6.72 -15.90 6.66
N ARG A 83 -6.64 -16.97 5.87
CA ARG A 83 -6.22 -18.30 6.34
C ARG A 83 -4.77 -18.32 6.83
N GLN A 84 -3.86 -17.66 6.11
CA GLN A 84 -2.47 -17.52 6.55
C GLN A 84 -2.36 -16.71 7.85
N THR A 85 -3.16 -15.65 7.98
CA THR A 85 -3.22 -14.84 9.20
C THR A 85 -3.73 -15.66 10.40
N ALA A 86 -4.78 -16.45 10.21
CA ALA A 86 -5.30 -17.37 11.22
C ALA A 86 -4.25 -18.41 11.63
N HIS A 87 -3.52 -18.97 10.67
CA HIS A 87 -2.44 -19.92 10.94
C HIS A 87 -1.31 -19.29 11.76
N ASN A 88 -0.91 -18.06 11.45
CA ASN A 88 0.13 -17.34 12.18
C ASN A 88 -0.27 -17.05 13.64
N ILE A 89 -1.53 -16.68 13.87
CA ILE A 89 -2.07 -16.48 15.23
C ILE A 89 -2.10 -17.80 16.01
N LEU A 90 -2.49 -18.90 15.38
CA LEU A 90 -2.46 -20.22 16.04
C LEU A 90 -1.04 -20.60 16.45
N ARG A 91 -0.08 -20.38 15.55
CA ARG A 91 1.34 -20.65 15.78
C ARG A 91 1.91 -19.78 16.91
N SER A 92 1.61 -18.48 16.94
CA SER A 92 2.12 -17.60 18.01
C SER A 92 1.56 -17.98 19.38
N ARG A 93 0.32 -18.48 19.43
CA ARG A 93 -0.27 -19.02 20.67
C ARG A 93 0.41 -20.31 21.10
N GLN A 94 0.80 -21.18 20.17
CA GLN A 94 1.55 -22.39 20.49
C GLN A 94 2.93 -22.05 21.04
N GLU A 95 3.66 -21.16 20.37
CA GLU A 95 4.99 -20.69 20.79
C GLU A 95 4.95 -20.08 22.21
N ASN A 96 3.98 -19.19 22.50
CA ASN A 96 3.80 -18.62 23.85
C ASN A 96 3.36 -19.63 24.92
N ASN A 97 2.77 -20.77 24.56
CA ASN A 97 2.44 -21.83 25.52
C ASN A 97 3.61 -22.80 25.75
N THR A 98 4.52 -22.94 24.79
CA THR A 98 5.74 -23.75 24.92
C THR A 98 6.82 -23.09 25.78
N ASP A 99 6.83 -21.75 25.88
CA ASP A 99 7.79 -21.02 26.74
C ASP A 99 7.48 -21.11 28.25
N ARG A 100 6.46 -21.88 28.64
CA ARG A 100 6.04 -22.09 30.04
C ARG A 100 6.47 -23.45 30.63
N TYR A 101 7.34 -24.19 29.97
CA TYR A 101 7.89 -25.47 30.45
C TYR A 101 9.40 -25.47 30.54
#